data_AF-A0A1G3H9H4-F1
#
_entry.id   AF-A0A1G3H9H4-F1
#
_cell.length_a   1.000
_cell.length_b   1.000
_cell.length_c   1.000
_cell.angle_alpha   90.00
_cell.angle_beta   90.00
_cell.angle_gamma   90.00
#
_symmetry.space_group_name_H-M   'P 1'
#
loop_
_entity.id
_entity.type
_entity.pdbx_description
1 polymer ?
#
loop_
_entity_poly.entity_id
_entity_poly.type
_entity_poly.pdbx_seq_one_letter_code
_entity_poly.pdbx_strand_id
1 'polypeptide(L)'
;MKFKIEKQDKDVIVRFEHLGGQVQEVIEAIGRCRQSAWACTSGECMKIASMDTSADGDVLSVRLRPRSDAEFSVASLDECLQYQLPKEINK
;
A
#
# COMPACT_ATOMS: atom_id res chain seq x y z
N MET A 1 2.62 4.16 13.40
CA MET A 1 2.80 4.13 11.94
C MET A 1 2.27 5.40 11.30
N LYS A 2 3.14 6.13 10.60
CA LYS A 2 2.78 7.20 9.65
C LYS A 2 3.13 6.72 8.25
N PHE A 3 2.47 7.25 7.22
CA PHE A 3 2.85 6.99 5.85
C PHE A 3 2.72 8.22 4.97
N LYS A 4 3.42 8.20 3.83
CA LYS A 4 3.33 9.20 2.77
C LYS A 4 3.19 8.48 1.43
N ILE A 5 2.42 9.07 0.53
CA ILE A 5 2.20 8.54 -0.81
C ILE A 5 2.78 9.53 -1.82
N GLU A 6 3.62 9.03 -2.71
CA GLU A 6 4.22 9.79 -3.80
C GLU A 6 3.93 9.09 -5.12
N LYS A 7 3.43 9.85 -6.11
CA LYS A 7 3.26 9.35 -7.48
C LYS A 7 4.57 9.55 -8.24
N GLN A 8 5.10 8.49 -8.83
CA GLN A 8 6.25 8.52 -9.73
C GLN A 8 5.81 7.94 -11.08
N ASP A 9 5.56 8.80 -12.06
CA ASP A 9 4.94 8.44 -13.33
C ASP A 9 3.60 7.71 -13.11
N LYS A 10 3.56 6.41 -13.45
CA LYS A 10 2.40 5.53 -13.25
C LYS A 10 2.47 4.77 -11.92
N ASP A 11 3.66 4.67 -11.34
CA ASP A 11 3.89 3.96 -10.09
C ASP A 11 3.50 4.86 -8.90
N VAL A 12 3.14 4.21 -7.80
CA VAL A 12 2.92 4.88 -6.52
C VAL A 12 3.88 4.31 -5.50
N ILE A 13 4.64 5.17 -4.84
CA ILE A 13 5.50 4.80 -3.73
C ILE A 13 4.81 5.19 -2.43
N VAL A 14 4.58 4.21 -1.58
CA VAL A 14 4.08 4.41 -0.23
C VAL A 14 5.23 4.21 0.74
N ARG A 15 5.61 5.26 1.44
CA ARG A 15 6.65 5.22 2.46
C ARG A 15 6.02 5.21 3.83
N PHE A 16 6.23 4.14 4.58
CA PHE A 16 5.83 3.98 5.97
C PHE A 16 6.99 4.28 6.91
N GLU A 17 6.70 4.96 8.00
CA GLU A 17 7.64 5.36 9.04
C GLU A 17 7.08 5.01 10.41
N HIS A 18 7.97 4.78 11.38
CA HIS A 18 7.60 4.44 12.76
C HIS A 18 6.71 3.20 12.83
N LEU A 19 7.18 2.12 12.20
CA LEU A 19 6.48 0.84 12.13
C LEU A 19 6.57 0.03 13.43
N GLY A 20 7.50 0.36 14.34
CA GLY A 20 7.66 -0.32 15.62
C GLY A 20 7.83 -1.84 15.49
N GLY A 21 8.48 -2.30 14.42
CA GLY A 21 8.67 -3.73 14.13
C GLY A 21 7.56 -4.38 13.30
N GLN A 22 6.50 -3.65 12.92
CA GLN A 22 5.37 -4.16 12.13
C GLN A 22 5.64 -4.22 10.61
N VAL A 23 6.92 -4.25 10.19
CA VAL A 23 7.31 -4.17 8.78
C VAL A 23 6.71 -5.32 7.99
N GLN A 24 6.81 -6.54 8.53
CA GLN A 24 6.35 -7.73 7.84
C GLN A 24 4.82 -7.76 7.72
N GLU A 25 4.12 -7.37 8.78
CA GLU A 25 2.66 -7.31 8.83
C GLU A 25 2.10 -6.29 7.81
N VAL A 26 2.77 -5.15 7.64
CA VAL A 26 2.41 -4.16 6.61
C VAL A 26 2.61 -4.72 5.21
N ILE A 27 3.74 -5.37 4.94
CA ILE A 27 4.03 -6.00 3.64
C ILE A 27 2.95 -7.04 3.30
N GLU A 28 2.63 -7.91 4.25
CA GLU A 28 1.63 -8.95 4.07
C GLU A 28 0.23 -8.38 3.88
N ALA A 29 -0.15 -7.35 4.65
CA ALA A 29 -1.42 -6.68 4.52
C ALA A 29 -1.60 -6.06 3.12
N ILE A 30 -0.61 -5.34 2.61
CA ILE A 30 -0.66 -4.75 1.26
C ILE A 30 -0.62 -5.86 0.18
N GLY A 31 0.10 -6.95 0.45
CA GLY A 31 0.06 -8.15 -0.39
C GLY A 31 -1.36 -8.74 -0.50
N ARG A 32 -2.10 -8.80 0.62
CA ARG A 32 -3.52 -9.23 0.65
C ARG A 32 -4.43 -8.26 -0.09
N CYS A 33 -4.22 -6.94 0.04
CA CYS A 33 -4.94 -5.92 -0.73
C CYS A 33 -4.97 -6.27 -2.22
N ARG A 34 -3.81 -6.59 -2.81
CA ARG A 34 -3.70 -7.02 -4.22
C ARG A 34 -4.49 -8.29 -4.55
N GLN A 35 -4.57 -9.25 -3.63
CA GLN A 35 -5.17 -10.57 -3.88
C GLN A 35 -6.68 -10.60 -3.65
N SER A 36 -7.16 -10.01 -2.55
CA SER A 36 -8.54 -10.17 -2.10
C SER A 36 -9.41 -8.95 -2.35
N ALA A 37 -8.83 -7.84 -2.84
CA ALA A 37 -9.44 -6.51 -2.86
C ALA A 37 -9.96 -6.14 -1.47
N TRP A 38 -9.20 -5.35 -0.72
CA TRP A 38 -9.78 -4.74 0.47
C TRP A 38 -11.10 -4.05 0.12
N ALA A 39 -11.99 -3.90 1.11
CA ALA A 39 -13.29 -3.26 0.97
C ALA A 39 -13.19 -1.73 0.78
N CYS A 40 -12.17 -1.26 0.06
CA CYS A 40 -12.03 0.11 -0.38
C CYS A 40 -13.02 0.37 -1.52
N THR A 41 -13.92 1.33 -1.32
CA THR A 41 -14.89 1.79 -2.32
C THR A 41 -14.25 2.19 -3.65
N SER A 42 -12.99 2.62 -3.61
CA SER A 42 -12.19 3.01 -4.77
C SER A 42 -11.68 1.86 -5.62
N GLY A 43 -11.60 0.64 -5.08
CA GLY A 43 -11.06 -0.53 -5.80
C GLY A 43 -9.59 -0.42 -6.19
N GLU A 44 -8.81 0.52 -5.62
CA GLU A 44 -7.41 0.76 -6.01
C GLU A 44 -6.52 -0.48 -5.85
N CYS A 45 -6.80 -1.30 -4.83
CA CYS A 45 -6.15 -2.59 -4.61
C CYS A 45 -6.16 -3.51 -5.85
N MET A 46 -7.25 -3.50 -6.60
CA MET A 46 -7.41 -4.35 -7.79
C MET A 46 -6.58 -3.89 -8.97
N LYS A 47 -6.14 -2.62 -8.97
CA LYS A 47 -5.30 -2.05 -10.02
C LYS A 47 -3.84 -2.45 -9.85
N ILE A 48 -3.44 -3.01 -8.71
CA ILE A 48 -2.06 -3.40 -8.44
C ILE A 48 -1.67 -4.61 -9.30
N ALA A 49 -0.68 -4.43 -10.17
CA ALA A 49 -0.07 -5.51 -10.94
C ALA A 49 1.08 -6.17 -10.18
N SER A 50 1.98 -5.34 -9.63
CA SER A 50 3.14 -5.78 -8.86
C SER A 50 3.43 -4.84 -7.69
N MET A 51 4.15 -5.39 -6.71
CA MET A 51 4.55 -4.71 -5.49
C MET A 51 6.03 -5.04 -5.25
N ASP A 52 6.86 -4.00 -5.10
CA ASP A 52 8.23 -4.14 -4.62
C ASP A 52 8.35 -3.49 -3.24
N THR A 53 9.10 -4.11 -2.35
CA THR A 53 9.26 -3.65 -0.96
C THR A 53 10.73 -3.47 -0.63
N SER A 54 11.06 -2.35 0.01
CA SER A 54 12.40 -2.07 0.54
C SER A 54 12.26 -1.61 1.97
N ALA A 55 12.75 -2.41 2.92
CA ALA A 55 12.76 -2.09 4.33
C ALA A 55 14.17 -1.64 4.76
N ASP A 56 14.23 -0.59 5.58
CA ASP A 56 15.44 -0.12 6.23
C ASP A 56 15.10 0.25 7.68
N GLY A 57 15.45 -0.66 8.60
CA GLY A 57 15.09 -0.55 10.01
C GLY A 57 13.58 -0.42 10.21
N ASP A 58 13.15 0.76 10.66
CA ASP A 58 11.74 1.07 10.98
C ASP A 58 11.01 1.85 9.86
N VAL A 59 11.62 1.89 8.68
CA VAL A 59 11.08 2.53 7.47
C VAL A 59 10.84 1.46 6.41
N LEU A 60 9.67 1.49 5.80
CA LEU A 60 9.31 0.60 4.69
C LEU A 60 8.88 1.44 3.50
N SER A 61 9.53 1.25 2.36
CA SER A 61 9.09 1.78 1.08
C SER A 61 8.42 0.66 0.28
N VAL A 62 7.17 0.88 -0.12
CA VAL A 62 6.41 -0.03 -0.97
C VAL A 62 6.13 0.66 -2.30
N ARG A 63 6.68 0.13 -3.39
CA ARG A 63 6.36 0.58 -4.74
C ARG A 63 5.24 -0.30 -5.30
N LEU A 64 4.13 0.34 -5.63
CA LEU A 64 2.98 -0.25 -6.27
C LEU A 64 3.02 0.11 -7.76
N ARG A 65 2.94 -0.89 -8.64
CA ARG A 65 2.78 -0.68 -10.08
C ARG A 65 1.36 -1.00 -10.51
N PRO A 66 0.71 -0.13 -11.29
CA PRO A 66 -0.63 -0.41 -11.79
C PRO A 66 -0.56 -1.45 -12.92
N ARG A 67 -1.70 -2.07 -13.22
CA ARG A 67 -1.91 -2.83 -14.46
C ARG A 67 -1.79 -1.89 -15.66
N SER A 68 -1.44 -2.45 -16.82
CA SER A 68 -1.14 -1.68 -18.04
C SER A 68 -2.28 -0.77 -18.52
N ASP A 69 -3.52 -1.12 -18.17
CA ASP A 69 -4.77 -0.42 -18.49
C ASP A 69 -5.35 0.40 -17.32
N ALA A 70 -4.63 0.48 -16.20
CA ALA A 70 -5.08 1.15 -14.98
C ALA A 70 -4.15 2.29 -14.57
N GLU A 71 -4.70 3.26 -13.85
CA GLU A 71 -3.94 4.28 -13.15
C GLU A 71 -4.41 4.38 -11.70
N PHE A 72 -3.45 4.56 -10.80
CA PHE A 72 -3.74 4.81 -9.40
C PHE A 72 -4.21 6.24 -9.14
N SER A 73 -5.23 6.36 -8.31
CA SER A 73 -5.59 7.63 -7.67
C SER A 73 -4.89 7.70 -6.32
N VAL A 74 -3.99 8.68 -6.15
CA VAL A 74 -3.27 8.89 -4.89
C VAL A 74 -4.25 9.11 -3.73
N ALA A 75 -5.26 9.95 -3.91
CA ALA A 75 -6.26 10.23 -2.89
C ALA A 75 -7.06 8.96 -2.52
N SER A 76 -7.38 8.14 -3.51
CA SER A 76 -8.16 6.92 -3.29
C SER A 76 -7.33 5.79 -2.66
N LEU A 77 -6.02 5.75 -2.94
CA LEU A 77 -5.07 4.86 -2.26
C LEU A 77 -4.83 5.31 -0.81
N ASP A 78 -4.70 6.62 -0.58
CA ASP A 78 -4.55 7.22 0.74
C ASP A 78 -5.73 6.84 1.65
N GLU A 79 -6.96 7.07 1.17
CA GLU A 79 -8.17 6.68 1.88
C GLU A 79 -8.20 5.17 2.18
N CYS A 80 -7.91 4.34 1.17
CA CYS A 80 -7.90 2.89 1.29
C CYS A 80 -6.90 2.41 2.35
N LEU A 81 -5.66 2.91 2.32
CA LEU A 81 -4.62 2.57 3.28
C LEU A 81 -4.95 3.07 4.68
N GLN A 82 -5.46 4.30 4.80
CA GLN A 82 -5.81 4.89 6.09
C GLN A 82 -6.89 4.07 6.83
N TYR A 83 -7.89 3.56 6.12
CA TYR A 83 -9.01 2.85 6.74
C TYR A 83 -8.82 1.35 6.88
N GLN A 84 -8.14 0.70 5.95
CA GLN A 84 -8.06 -0.77 5.91
C GLN A 84 -6.76 -1.30 6.51
N LEU A 85 -5.63 -0.63 6.31
CA LEU A 85 -4.33 -1.13 6.80
C LEU A 85 -4.31 -1.37 8.32
N PRO A 86 -4.85 -0.48 9.19
CA PRO A 86 -4.92 -0.76 10.62
C PRO A 86 -5.79 -1.97 10.98
N LYS A 87 -6.85 -2.25 10.20
CA LYS A 87 -7.74 -3.40 10.43
C LYS A 87 -7.08 -4.71 10.03
N GLU A 88 -6.23 -4.66 9.02
CA GLU A 88 -5.55 -5.82 8.45
C GLU A 88 -4.28 -6.21 9.21
N ILE A 89 -3.66 -5.27 9.93
CA ILE A 89 -2.48 -5.51 10.79
C ILE A 89 -2.88 -5.97 12.20
N ASN A 90 -3.99 -5.48 12.75
CA ASN A 90 -4.45 -5.82 14.11
C ASN A 90 -5.39 -7.05 14.14
N LYS A 91 -5.31 -7.93 13.15
CA LYS A 91 -6.17 -9.10 13.00
C LYS A 91 -5.50 -10.35 13.55
#